data_AF-A0A2N5HVY5-F1
#
_entry.id   AF-A0A2N5HVY5-F1
#
_cell.length_a   1.000
_cell.length_b   1.000
_cell.length_c   1.000
_cell.angle_alpha   90.00
_cell.angle_beta   90.00
_cell.angle_gamma   90.00
#
_symmetry.space_group_name_H-M   'P 1'
#
loop_
_entity.id
_entity.type
_entity.pdbx_description
1 polymer ?
#
loop_
_entity_poly.entity_id
_entity_poly.type
_entity_poly.pdbx_seq_one_letter_code
_entity_poly.pdbx_strand_id
1 'polypeptide(L)'
;MNKINWLIYSTIAILIAVGWFTFQKVTDNTYEGMSIIPEQHKDIPLFEGLKPTEHEYVMEGNRWNDIYDFYSKELPKYGWKVEYEQSSSNENEDVTGFMSRWRKKGLDWELSIAGSYFKMNNQTEVIFDKTPIYHSTTWIGDVPTSICIYQSSSDESCSEINDKTQIEGIVRFINDAIDWDEEVLPREKTSVIDIGDIEIKVLYENDKEIYFQSEKGTKIMKPEPDFFKLTNL
;
A
#
# COMPACT_ATOMS: atom_id res chain seq x y z
N MET A 1 45.17 27.28 29.26
CA MET A 1 44.65 25.96 28.80
C MET A 1 45.58 25.49 27.68
N ASN A 2 46.34 24.42 27.90
CA ASN A 2 47.43 24.02 26.98
C ASN A 2 46.86 23.62 25.62
N LYS A 3 47.50 24.08 24.52
CA LYS A 3 47.11 23.79 23.12
C LYS A 3 46.88 22.30 22.85
N ILE A 4 47.58 21.42 23.58
CA ILE A 4 47.43 19.97 23.55
C ILE A 4 46.04 19.53 24.04
N ASN A 5 45.52 20.10 25.13
CA ASN A 5 44.19 19.75 25.65
C ASN A 5 43.09 20.17 24.67
N TRP A 6 43.25 21.29 23.96
CA TRP A 6 42.29 21.74 22.95
C TRP A 6 42.27 20.85 21.71
N LEU A 7 43.45 20.36 21.27
CA LEU A 7 43.55 19.35 20.21
C LEU A 7 42.86 18.04 20.61
N ILE A 8 43.06 17.57 21.86
CA ILE A 8 42.42 16.35 22.36
C ILE A 8 40.90 16.46 22.37
N TYR A 9 40.33 17.57 22.87
CA TYR A 9 38.88 17.78 22.86
C TYR A 9 38.30 17.86 21.44
N SER A 10 39.01 18.49 20.50
CA SER A 10 38.61 18.55 19.09
C SER A 10 38.59 17.15 18.45
N THR A 11 39.62 16.33 18.69
CA THR A 11 39.67 14.95 18.19
C THR A 11 38.56 14.08 18.79
N ILE A 12 38.26 14.21 20.08
CA ILE A 12 37.16 13.47 20.73
C ILE A 12 35.81 13.88 20.11
N ALA A 13 35.56 15.18 19.91
CA ALA A 13 34.33 15.65 19.29
C ALA A 13 34.16 15.13 17.84
N ILE A 14 35.24 15.10 17.06
CA ILE A 14 35.23 14.54 15.71
C ILE A 14 34.94 13.03 15.74
N LEU A 15 35.54 12.28 16.66
CA LEU A 15 35.27 10.84 16.80
C LEU A 15 33.82 10.56 17.20
N ILE A 16 33.24 11.37 18.08
CA ILE A 16 31.82 11.27 18.46
C ILE A 16 30.94 11.58 17.25
N ALA A 17 31.22 12.64 16.50
CA ALA A 17 30.44 13.02 15.32
C ALA A 17 30.53 11.98 14.19
N VAL A 18 31.72 11.46 13.92
CA VAL A 18 31.93 10.39 12.94
C VAL A 18 31.25 9.10 13.40
N GLY A 19 31.39 8.72 14.68
CA GLY A 19 30.73 7.54 15.23
C GLY A 19 29.21 7.63 15.15
N TRP A 20 28.65 8.80 15.48
CA TRP A 20 27.22 9.09 15.32
C TRP A 20 26.77 8.97 13.86
N PHE A 21 27.51 9.58 12.93
CA PHE A 21 27.19 9.55 11.50
C PHE A 21 27.27 8.12 10.92
N THR A 22 28.29 7.35 11.28
CA THR A 22 28.42 5.96 10.85
C THR A 22 27.34 5.07 11.45
N PHE A 23 26.94 5.31 12.70
CA PHE A 23 25.87 4.56 13.36
C PHE A 23 24.54 4.81 12.65
N GLN A 24 24.21 6.08 12.39
CA GLN A 24 23.01 6.45 11.61
C GLN A 24 22.99 5.79 10.23
N LYS A 25 24.10 5.86 9.49
CA LYS A 25 24.18 5.25 8.15
C LYS A 25 24.00 3.73 8.18
N VAL A 26 24.57 3.04 9.17
CA VAL A 26 24.40 1.59 9.30
C VAL A 26 22.96 1.24 9.67
N THR A 27 22.32 2.01 10.55
CA THR A 27 20.90 1.81 10.87
C THR A 27 20.01 2.11 9.66
N ASP A 28 20.31 3.14 8.88
CA ASP A 28 19.54 3.48 7.68
C ASP A 28 19.59 2.34 6.65
N ASN A 29 20.78 1.81 6.39
CA ASN A 29 20.95 0.66 5.49
C ASN A 29 20.31 -0.63 6.03
N THR A 30 20.19 -0.78 7.35
CA THR A 30 19.59 -1.98 7.96
C THR A 30 18.07 -2.01 7.77
N TYR A 31 17.42 -0.91 7.42
CA TYR A 31 15.96 -0.86 7.27
C TYR A 31 15.51 -0.32 5.91
N GLU A 32 16.41 -0.20 4.93
CA GLU A 32 16.17 0.47 3.66
C GLU A 32 14.97 -0.11 2.89
N GLY A 33 14.72 -1.41 3.02
CA GLY A 33 13.62 -2.12 2.38
C GLY A 33 12.33 -2.23 3.20
N MET A 34 12.28 -1.71 4.42
CA MET A 34 11.16 -1.94 5.33
C MET A 34 10.21 -0.76 5.38
N SER A 35 8.92 -1.02 5.14
CA SER A 35 7.89 0.02 5.30
C SER A 35 7.44 0.20 6.76
N ILE A 36 7.71 -0.78 7.64
CA ILE A 36 7.47 -0.72 9.08
C ILE A 36 8.69 -1.26 9.84
N ILE A 37 9.17 -0.48 10.82
CA ILE A 37 10.26 -0.86 11.73
C ILE A 37 9.68 -0.92 13.15
N PRO A 38 9.29 -2.10 13.68
CA PRO A 38 8.62 -2.23 14.98
C PRO A 38 9.26 -1.44 16.12
N GLU A 39 10.58 -1.36 16.18
CA GLU A 39 11.35 -0.61 17.20
C GLU A 39 11.05 0.90 17.20
N GLN A 40 10.56 1.46 16.09
CA GLN A 40 10.17 2.86 15.95
C GLN A 40 8.69 3.10 16.32
N HIS A 41 7.92 2.04 16.55
CA HIS A 41 6.49 2.08 16.84
C HIS A 41 6.19 1.61 18.27
N LYS A 42 5.52 2.45 19.07
CA LYS A 42 5.16 2.10 20.46
C LYS A 42 4.05 1.05 20.56
N ASP A 43 3.36 0.83 19.46
CA ASP A 43 2.15 0.03 19.35
C ASP A 43 2.32 -1.22 18.46
N ILE A 44 3.55 -1.48 18.00
CA ILE A 44 3.93 -2.68 17.24
C ILE A 44 5.11 -3.32 17.98
N PRO A 45 4.87 -4.26 18.92
CA PRO A 45 5.95 -4.87 19.67
C PRO A 45 6.77 -5.82 18.80
N LEU A 46 8.09 -5.86 18.96
CA LEU A 46 8.94 -6.82 18.25
C LEU A 46 9.02 -8.15 19.03
N PHE A 47 8.83 -9.27 18.34
CA PHE A 47 9.07 -10.60 18.92
C PHE A 47 10.54 -10.77 19.31
N GLU A 48 10.80 -11.23 20.54
CA GLU A 48 12.15 -11.33 21.08
C GLU A 48 13.03 -12.27 20.26
N GLY A 49 14.19 -11.75 19.80
CA GLY A 49 15.18 -12.52 19.05
C GLY A 49 15.08 -12.38 17.53
N LEU A 50 14.03 -11.73 17.01
CA LEU A 50 14.00 -11.27 15.62
C LEU A 50 15.11 -10.23 15.43
N LYS A 51 15.91 -10.41 14.37
CA LYS A 51 16.99 -9.49 14.01
C LYS A 51 16.72 -8.89 12.63
N PRO A 52 16.83 -7.57 12.45
CA PRO A 52 16.60 -6.97 11.16
C PRO A 52 17.73 -7.30 10.17
N THR A 53 17.34 -7.45 8.91
CA THR A 53 18.16 -7.43 7.69
C THR A 53 17.69 -6.24 6.85
N GLU A 54 18.24 -6.05 5.64
CA GLU A 54 17.86 -4.94 4.75
C GLU A 54 16.35 -4.90 4.42
N HIS A 55 15.67 -6.06 4.36
CA HIS A 55 14.28 -6.17 3.90
C HIS A 55 13.33 -6.89 4.87
N GLU A 56 13.85 -7.72 5.80
CA GLU A 56 13.02 -8.53 6.70
C GLU A 56 13.64 -8.70 8.09
N TYR A 57 12.90 -9.30 9.01
CA TYR A 57 13.44 -9.77 10.28
C TYR A 57 13.65 -11.27 10.22
N VAL A 58 14.76 -11.74 10.78
CA VAL A 58 15.11 -13.16 10.73
C VAL A 58 15.38 -13.75 12.10
N MET A 59 15.08 -15.05 12.23
CA MET A 59 15.36 -15.86 13.42
C MET A 59 15.70 -17.29 13.02
N GLU A 60 16.69 -17.88 13.70
CA GLU A 60 17.04 -19.28 13.49
C GLU A 60 15.96 -20.24 13.98
N GLY A 61 15.71 -21.30 13.21
CA GLY A 61 14.77 -22.37 13.52
C GLY A 61 13.34 -22.09 13.03
N ASN A 62 12.50 -23.12 13.18
CA ASN A 62 11.06 -23.02 12.89
C ASN A 62 10.34 -22.36 14.05
N ARG A 63 9.98 -21.07 13.88
CA ARG A 63 9.40 -20.21 14.91
C ARG A 63 8.15 -19.47 14.45
N TRP A 64 7.67 -19.73 13.23
CA TRP A 64 6.57 -18.96 12.66
C TRP A 64 5.28 -19.04 13.51
N ASN A 65 4.99 -20.20 14.11
CA ASN A 65 3.85 -20.37 15.02
C ASN A 65 3.99 -19.54 16.30
N ASP A 66 5.17 -19.57 16.95
CA ASP A 66 5.43 -18.79 18.16
C ASP A 66 5.26 -17.28 17.89
N ILE A 67 5.72 -16.84 16.72
CA ILE A 67 5.64 -15.46 16.26
C ILE A 67 4.19 -15.05 15.95
N TYR A 68 3.45 -15.89 15.23
CA TYR A 68 2.01 -15.65 14.97
C TYR A 68 1.23 -15.54 16.28
N ASP A 69 1.43 -16.48 17.20
CA ASP A 69 0.79 -16.50 18.51
C ASP A 69 1.08 -15.24 19.32
N PHE A 70 2.31 -14.74 19.26
CA PHE A 70 2.70 -13.50 19.91
C PHE A 70 1.93 -12.30 19.37
N TYR A 71 1.89 -12.11 18.05
CA TYR A 71 1.18 -10.97 17.46
C TYR A 71 -0.32 -11.04 17.70
N SER A 72 -0.90 -12.23 17.62
CA SER A 72 -2.31 -12.47 17.93
C SER A 72 -2.69 -12.11 19.38
N LYS A 73 -1.74 -12.20 20.31
CA LYS A 73 -1.94 -11.85 21.73
C LYS A 73 -1.58 -10.39 22.05
N GLU A 74 -0.51 -9.86 21.47
CA GLU A 74 0.01 -8.54 21.83
C GLU A 74 -0.68 -7.40 21.07
N LEU A 75 -0.88 -7.50 19.76
CA LEU A 75 -1.43 -6.40 18.95
C LEU A 75 -2.80 -5.91 19.45
N PRO A 76 -3.74 -6.77 19.87
CA PRO A 76 -5.01 -6.31 20.44
C PRO A 76 -4.87 -5.42 21.66
N LYS A 77 -3.82 -5.60 22.48
CA LYS A 77 -3.56 -4.75 23.66
C LYS A 77 -3.23 -3.30 23.27
N TYR A 78 -2.76 -3.08 22.05
CA TYR A 78 -2.45 -1.77 21.49
C TYR A 78 -3.55 -1.22 20.58
N GLY A 79 -4.72 -1.86 20.55
CA GLY A 79 -5.90 -1.40 19.82
C GLY A 79 -5.96 -1.83 18.35
N TRP A 80 -5.08 -2.74 17.92
CA TRP A 80 -5.16 -3.38 16.61
C TRP A 80 -6.24 -4.45 16.61
N LYS A 81 -6.93 -4.60 15.47
CA LYS A 81 -7.94 -5.62 15.23
C LYS A 81 -7.56 -6.42 13.99
N VAL A 82 -7.72 -7.73 14.05
CA VAL A 82 -7.48 -8.60 12.89
C VAL A 82 -8.56 -8.34 11.84
N GLU A 83 -8.14 -8.08 10.60
CA GLU A 83 -9.01 -7.98 9.42
C GLU A 83 -8.89 -9.25 8.56
N TYR A 84 -7.70 -9.85 8.53
CA TYR A 84 -7.41 -11.05 7.77
C TYR A 84 -6.34 -11.88 8.46
N GLU A 85 -6.48 -13.19 8.41
CA GLU A 85 -5.44 -14.13 8.82
C GLU A 85 -5.50 -15.41 7.99
N GLN A 86 -4.33 -15.96 7.70
CA GLN A 86 -4.15 -17.23 7.02
C GLN A 86 -2.85 -17.87 7.51
N SER A 87 -2.84 -19.19 7.60
CA SER A 87 -1.63 -19.97 7.87
C SER A 87 -1.52 -21.16 6.92
N SER A 88 -0.31 -21.51 6.52
CA SER A 88 0.00 -22.77 5.84
C SER A 88 0.86 -23.66 6.75
N SER A 89 0.32 -24.82 7.09
CA SER A 89 0.97 -25.80 7.97
C SER A 89 0.90 -27.20 7.36
N ASN A 90 1.51 -27.39 6.19
CA ASN A 90 1.72 -28.73 5.65
C ASN A 90 3.15 -29.18 6.00
N GLU A 91 3.26 -30.24 6.81
CA GLU A 91 4.56 -30.80 7.24
C GLU A 91 5.46 -31.27 6.10
N ASN A 92 4.89 -31.45 4.89
CA ASN A 92 5.60 -31.85 3.68
C ASN A 92 6.04 -30.68 2.79
N GLU A 93 5.74 -29.43 3.16
CA GLU A 93 6.14 -28.25 2.39
C GLU A 93 7.51 -27.72 2.82
N ASP A 94 8.29 -27.24 1.87
CA ASP A 94 9.59 -26.61 2.12
C ASP A 94 9.47 -25.24 2.79
N VAL A 95 8.26 -24.66 2.76
CA VAL A 95 7.90 -23.36 3.34
C VAL A 95 6.59 -23.51 4.12
N THR A 96 6.56 -23.07 5.37
CA THR A 96 5.35 -22.95 6.20
C THR A 96 5.28 -21.57 6.80
N GLY A 97 4.11 -21.06 7.11
CA GLY A 97 4.02 -19.68 7.58
C GLY A 97 2.62 -19.15 7.81
N PHE A 98 2.56 -17.85 8.01
CA PHE A 98 1.33 -17.10 8.20
C PHE A 98 1.38 -15.76 7.49
N MET A 99 0.20 -15.22 7.21
CA MET A 99 -0.02 -13.84 6.83
C MET A 99 -1.20 -13.31 7.64
N SER A 100 -1.04 -12.13 8.21
CA SER A 100 -2.09 -11.45 8.97
C SER A 100 -2.13 -9.97 8.62
N ARG A 101 -3.33 -9.39 8.60
CA ARG A 101 -3.54 -7.94 8.42
C ARG A 101 -4.34 -7.39 9.59
N TRP A 102 -3.89 -6.25 10.08
CA TRP A 102 -4.37 -5.64 11.30
C TRP A 102 -4.75 -4.19 11.05
N ARG A 103 -5.91 -3.80 11.54
CA ARG A 103 -6.43 -2.43 11.45
C ARG A 103 -6.48 -1.77 12.81
N LYS A 104 -6.15 -0.48 12.85
CA LYS A 104 -6.27 0.34 14.05
C LYS A 104 -7.08 1.60 13.75
N LYS A 105 -7.98 1.97 14.66
CA LYS A 105 -8.85 3.13 14.49
C LYS A 105 -8.02 4.41 14.40
N GLY A 106 -8.31 5.23 13.39
CA GLY A 106 -7.65 6.52 13.18
C GLY A 106 -6.39 6.44 12.31
N LEU A 107 -6.05 5.26 11.78
CA LEU A 107 -5.04 5.09 10.75
C LEU A 107 -5.72 4.82 9.40
N ASP A 108 -5.13 5.37 8.34
CA ASP A 108 -5.47 5.19 6.92
C ASP A 108 -4.69 4.03 6.29
N TRP A 109 -4.15 3.13 7.11
CA TRP A 109 -3.38 1.97 6.69
C TRP A 109 -3.57 0.77 7.64
N GLU A 110 -3.30 -0.42 7.11
CA GLU A 110 -3.27 -1.70 7.81
C GLU A 110 -1.83 -2.16 7.99
N LEU A 111 -1.54 -2.75 9.15
CA LEU A 111 -0.30 -3.47 9.40
C LEU A 111 -0.44 -4.87 8.83
N SER A 112 0.38 -5.21 7.84
CA SER A 112 0.55 -6.58 7.35
C SER A 112 1.75 -7.21 8.05
N ILE A 113 1.59 -8.43 8.55
CA ILE A 113 2.68 -9.25 9.10
C ILE A 113 2.66 -10.59 8.39
N ALA A 114 3.74 -10.90 7.69
CA ALA A 114 3.95 -12.19 7.05
C ALA A 114 5.16 -12.87 7.68
N GLY A 115 5.00 -14.12 8.12
CA GLY A 115 6.09 -14.91 8.69
C GLY A 115 6.21 -16.25 7.98
N SER A 116 7.41 -16.60 7.52
CA SER A 116 7.69 -17.81 6.74
C SER A 116 8.91 -18.54 7.28
N TYR A 117 8.78 -19.83 7.56
CA TYR A 117 9.90 -20.71 7.86
C TYR A 117 10.41 -21.39 6.59
N PHE A 118 11.69 -21.20 6.30
CA PHE A 118 12.41 -21.82 5.20
C PHE A 118 13.29 -22.96 5.72
N LYS A 119 12.89 -24.20 5.41
CA LYS A 119 13.60 -25.41 5.85
C LYS A 119 15.04 -25.48 5.33
N MET A 120 15.29 -25.00 4.11
CA MET A 120 16.61 -25.00 3.48
C MET A 120 17.65 -24.21 4.28
N ASN A 121 17.24 -23.09 4.87
CA ASN A 121 18.12 -22.20 5.63
C ASN A 121 17.97 -22.38 7.15
N ASN A 122 17.05 -23.26 7.57
CA ASN A 122 16.62 -23.41 8.96
C ASN A 122 16.34 -22.04 9.62
N GLN A 123 15.55 -21.20 8.96
CA GLN A 123 15.33 -19.81 9.36
C GLN A 123 13.87 -19.43 9.18
N THR A 124 13.34 -18.67 10.13
CA THR A 124 12.07 -17.97 9.99
C THR A 124 12.33 -16.52 9.65
N GLU A 125 11.68 -16.05 8.59
CA GLU A 125 11.71 -14.68 8.09
C GLU A 125 10.37 -14.02 8.37
N VAL A 126 10.37 -12.74 8.76
CA VAL A 126 9.16 -11.97 9.11
C VAL A 126 9.22 -10.59 8.47
N ILE A 127 8.20 -10.25 7.71
CA ILE A 127 8.05 -8.96 7.04
C ILE A 127 6.91 -8.20 7.70
N PHE A 128 7.15 -6.91 7.97
CA PHE A 128 6.16 -5.96 8.44
C PHE A 128 5.93 -4.93 7.35
N ASP A 129 4.67 -4.81 6.92
CA ASP A 129 4.33 -3.88 5.86
C ASP A 129 3.17 -2.96 6.19
N LYS A 130 3.26 -1.74 5.65
CA LYS A 130 2.18 -0.76 5.63
C LYS A 130 1.36 -0.95 4.36
N THR A 131 0.13 -1.43 4.51
CA THR A 131 -0.82 -1.52 3.40
C THR A 131 -1.79 -0.34 3.47
N PRO A 132 -1.82 0.59 2.51
CA PRO A 132 -2.78 1.69 2.52
C PRO A 132 -4.22 1.15 2.45
N ILE A 133 -5.13 1.79 3.20
CA ILE A 133 -6.56 1.52 3.12
C ILE A 133 -7.11 2.43 2.04
N TYR A 134 -7.41 1.85 0.88
CA TYR A 134 -8.08 2.56 -0.18
C TYR A 134 -9.57 2.68 0.11
N HIS A 135 -10.12 3.86 -0.15
CA HIS A 135 -11.54 4.15 -0.05
C HIS A 135 -12.12 4.34 -1.45
N SER A 136 -13.38 3.97 -1.62
CA SER A 136 -14.12 4.21 -2.87
C SER A 136 -15.46 4.84 -2.53
N THR A 137 -15.58 6.15 -2.71
CA THR A 137 -16.84 6.87 -2.55
C THR A 137 -17.76 6.68 -3.75
N THR A 138 -19.07 6.56 -3.52
CA THR A 138 -20.06 6.50 -4.60
C THR A 138 -20.23 7.88 -5.22
N TRP A 139 -19.89 8.03 -6.51
CA TRP A 139 -20.11 9.26 -7.28
C TRP A 139 -21.48 9.26 -7.95
N ILE A 140 -21.93 8.11 -8.45
CA ILE A 140 -23.18 7.97 -9.21
C ILE A 140 -24.10 7.05 -8.40
N GLY A 141 -25.11 7.63 -7.75
CA GLY A 141 -26.04 6.90 -6.90
C GLY A 141 -27.11 6.17 -7.72
N ASP A 142 -27.87 6.94 -8.50
CA ASP A 142 -28.88 6.42 -9.40
C ASP A 142 -28.30 6.17 -10.79
N VAL A 143 -28.52 4.97 -11.33
CA VAL A 143 -28.04 4.60 -12.67
C VAL A 143 -28.89 5.34 -13.72
N PRO A 144 -28.28 6.14 -14.60
CA PRO A 144 -29.02 6.91 -15.60
C PRO A 144 -29.59 5.99 -16.69
N THR A 145 -30.58 6.49 -17.43
CA THR A 145 -31.14 5.76 -18.58
C THR A 145 -30.26 5.82 -19.83
N SER A 146 -29.41 6.84 -19.92
CA SER A 146 -28.47 7.05 -21.01
C SER A 146 -27.21 7.76 -20.51
N ILE A 147 -26.08 7.53 -21.18
CA ILE A 147 -24.83 8.27 -20.97
C ILE A 147 -24.21 8.62 -22.32
N CYS A 148 -23.36 9.63 -22.34
CA CYS A 148 -22.79 10.21 -23.55
C CYS A 148 -21.27 10.24 -23.43
N ILE A 149 -20.56 9.50 -24.29
CA ILE A 149 -19.09 9.39 -24.25
C ILE A 149 -18.46 10.17 -25.40
N TYR A 150 -17.67 11.18 -25.05
CA TYR A 150 -16.88 12.00 -25.97
C TYR A 150 -15.44 11.46 -26.02
N GLN A 151 -14.91 11.19 -27.22
CA GLN A 151 -13.54 10.66 -27.38
C GLN A 151 -12.48 11.72 -27.02
N SER A 152 -12.83 13.00 -27.16
CA SER A 152 -12.06 14.17 -26.72
C SER A 152 -12.98 15.23 -26.11
N SER A 153 -12.46 16.07 -25.22
CA SER A 153 -13.20 17.21 -24.64
C SER A 153 -13.58 18.28 -25.66
N SER A 154 -13.04 18.21 -26.88
CA SER A 154 -13.35 19.12 -27.99
C SER A 154 -14.43 18.61 -28.93
N ASP A 155 -14.92 17.37 -28.74
CA ASP A 155 -15.83 16.75 -29.69
C ASP A 155 -17.25 17.31 -29.52
N GLU A 156 -17.88 17.70 -30.63
CA GLU A 156 -19.27 18.19 -30.64
C GLU A 156 -20.29 17.04 -30.55
N SER A 157 -19.89 15.82 -30.92
CA SER A 157 -20.74 14.63 -30.94
C SER A 157 -20.20 13.56 -30.02
N CYS A 158 -21.09 12.89 -29.28
CA CYS A 158 -20.73 11.75 -28.43
C CYS A 158 -21.29 10.44 -28.97
N SER A 159 -20.76 9.35 -28.43
CA SER A 159 -21.38 8.02 -28.52
C SER A 159 -22.36 7.86 -27.38
N GLU A 160 -23.66 7.93 -27.68
CA GLU A 160 -24.73 7.69 -26.71
C GLU A 160 -24.86 6.19 -26.43
N ILE A 161 -24.89 5.82 -25.14
CA ILE A 161 -25.13 4.46 -24.67
C ILE A 161 -26.46 4.45 -23.93
N ASN A 162 -27.36 3.56 -24.37
CA ASN A 162 -28.70 3.36 -23.81
C ASN A 162 -28.90 1.94 -23.27
N ASP A 163 -27.88 1.07 -23.36
CA ASP A 163 -27.95 -0.28 -22.81
C ASP A 163 -27.74 -0.25 -21.30
N LYS A 164 -28.77 -0.66 -20.57
CA LYS A 164 -28.77 -0.62 -19.11
C LYS A 164 -27.61 -1.42 -18.49
N THR A 165 -27.31 -2.60 -19.02
CA THR A 165 -26.25 -3.47 -18.47
C THR A 165 -24.88 -2.84 -18.66
N GLN A 166 -24.67 -2.21 -19.82
CA GLN A 166 -23.44 -1.48 -20.15
C GLN A 166 -23.26 -0.26 -19.25
N ILE A 167 -24.32 0.53 -19.06
CA ILE A 167 -24.31 1.70 -18.15
C ILE A 167 -24.02 1.26 -16.71
N GLU A 168 -24.71 0.23 -16.22
CA GLU A 168 -24.46 -0.31 -14.87
C GLU A 168 -23.01 -0.76 -14.69
N GLY A 169 -22.42 -1.39 -15.71
CA GLY A 169 -21.01 -1.79 -15.69
C GLY A 169 -20.07 -0.58 -15.59
N ILE A 170 -20.30 0.46 -16.39
CA ILE A 170 -19.49 1.70 -16.38
C ILE A 170 -19.61 2.42 -15.03
N VAL A 171 -20.83 2.58 -14.53
CA VAL A 171 -21.12 3.18 -13.22
C VAL A 171 -20.40 2.41 -12.10
N ARG A 172 -20.43 1.07 -12.16
CA ARG A 172 -19.72 0.23 -11.19
C ARG A 172 -18.22 0.48 -11.23
N PHE A 173 -17.58 0.50 -12.39
CA PHE A 173 -16.14 0.79 -12.50
C PHE A 173 -15.78 2.15 -11.88
N ILE A 174 -16.57 3.18 -12.16
CA ILE A 174 -16.34 4.53 -11.62
C ILE A 174 -16.52 4.54 -10.09
N ASN A 175 -17.58 3.92 -9.57
CA ASN A 175 -17.85 3.92 -8.14
C ASN A 175 -16.87 3.04 -7.34
N ASP A 176 -16.43 1.92 -7.91
CA ASP A 176 -15.48 0.99 -7.28
C ASP A 176 -14.04 1.52 -7.33
N ALA A 177 -13.74 2.43 -8.28
CA ALA A 177 -12.44 3.08 -8.37
C ALA A 177 -12.06 3.82 -7.08
N ILE A 178 -10.77 3.77 -6.77
CA ILE A 178 -10.18 4.26 -5.52
C ILE A 178 -10.19 5.78 -5.53
N ASP A 179 -10.66 6.41 -4.46
CA ASP A 179 -10.51 7.85 -4.23
C ASP A 179 -9.03 8.20 -4.17
N TRP A 180 -8.62 9.17 -4.98
CA TRP A 180 -7.22 9.50 -5.20
C TRP A 180 -6.94 10.95 -4.84
N ASP A 181 -6.16 11.15 -3.77
CA ASP A 181 -5.80 12.48 -3.25
C ASP A 181 -4.40 12.94 -3.69
N GLU A 182 -3.65 12.10 -4.41
CA GLU A 182 -2.32 12.44 -4.91
C GLU A 182 -2.37 13.10 -6.30
N GLU A 183 -1.20 13.54 -6.78
CA GLU A 183 -1.08 14.18 -8.09
C GLU A 183 -1.46 13.21 -9.22
N VAL A 184 -2.28 13.70 -10.16
CA VAL A 184 -2.68 12.94 -11.34
C VAL A 184 -1.54 12.96 -12.34
N LEU A 185 -0.99 11.78 -12.61
CA LEU A 185 0.04 11.62 -13.63
C LEU A 185 -0.57 11.87 -15.03
N PRO A 186 0.16 12.56 -15.92
CA PRO A 186 -0.33 12.80 -17.28
C PRO A 186 -0.56 11.49 -18.02
N ARG A 187 -1.53 11.52 -18.94
CA ARG A 187 -1.89 10.41 -19.83
C ARG A 187 -1.98 10.89 -21.27
N GLU A 188 -1.71 10.00 -22.22
CA GLU A 188 -1.79 10.31 -23.64
C GLU A 188 -3.21 10.59 -24.12
N LYS A 189 -4.21 9.86 -23.60
CA LYS A 189 -5.60 10.01 -24.01
C LYS A 189 -6.45 10.63 -22.92
N THR A 190 -7.45 11.38 -23.35
CA THR A 190 -8.44 12.02 -22.49
C THR A 190 -9.79 11.97 -23.18
N SER A 191 -10.77 11.38 -22.51
CA SER A 191 -12.18 11.36 -22.93
C SER A 191 -13.08 11.95 -21.85
N VAL A 192 -14.36 12.17 -22.17
CA VAL A 192 -15.35 12.65 -21.21
C VAL A 192 -16.57 11.73 -21.24
N ILE A 193 -17.03 11.30 -20.07
CA ILE A 193 -18.28 10.58 -19.89
C ILE A 193 -19.25 11.54 -19.20
N ASP A 194 -20.30 11.93 -19.91
CA ASP A 194 -21.40 12.72 -19.40
C ASP A 194 -22.54 11.79 -18.96
N ILE A 195 -22.90 11.88 -17.67
CA ILE A 195 -23.93 11.10 -16.99
C ILE A 195 -25.13 12.01 -16.62
N GLY A 196 -25.25 13.18 -17.26
CA GLY A 196 -26.30 14.17 -17.07
C GLY A 196 -26.06 15.08 -15.87
N ASP A 197 -25.96 14.49 -14.67
CA ASP A 197 -25.73 15.25 -13.43
C ASP A 197 -24.24 15.43 -13.11
N ILE A 198 -23.37 14.72 -13.82
CA ILE A 198 -21.92 14.75 -13.60
C ILE A 198 -21.18 14.49 -14.91
N GLU A 199 -20.21 15.35 -15.21
CA GLU A 199 -19.21 15.11 -16.24
C GLU A 199 -17.94 14.51 -15.61
N ILE A 200 -17.48 13.41 -16.18
CA ILE A 200 -16.29 12.69 -15.71
C ILE A 200 -15.27 12.65 -16.83
N LYS A 201 -14.16 13.35 -16.61
CA LYS A 201 -13.00 13.28 -17.49
C LYS A 201 -12.23 12.00 -17.19
N VAL A 202 -11.92 11.23 -18.24
CA VAL A 202 -11.20 9.95 -18.13
C VAL A 202 -9.84 10.10 -18.79
N LEU A 203 -8.77 9.93 -18.02
CA LEU A 203 -7.39 9.99 -18.49
C LEU A 203 -6.83 8.58 -18.48
N TYR A 204 -6.35 8.09 -19.63
CA TYR A 204 -6.01 6.67 -19.77
C TYR A 204 -4.93 6.39 -20.82
N GLU A 205 -4.29 5.23 -20.65
CA GLU A 205 -3.43 4.55 -21.62
C GLU A 205 -3.66 3.04 -21.45
N ASN A 206 -3.35 2.23 -22.48
CA ASN A 206 -3.78 0.82 -22.52
C ASN A 206 -3.26 -0.02 -21.34
N ASP A 207 -2.09 0.29 -20.80
CA ASP A 207 -1.36 -0.47 -19.80
C ASP A 207 -1.08 0.32 -18.51
N LYS A 208 -1.67 1.53 -18.38
CA LYS A 208 -1.52 2.39 -17.20
C LYS A 208 -2.83 2.56 -16.45
N GLU A 209 -2.73 3.03 -15.22
CA GLU A 209 -3.89 3.37 -14.41
C GLU A 209 -4.76 4.43 -15.10
N ILE A 210 -6.07 4.25 -14.96
CA ILE A 210 -7.10 5.15 -15.47
C ILE A 210 -7.48 6.11 -14.36
N TYR A 211 -7.47 7.41 -14.65
CA TYR A 211 -7.96 8.43 -13.74
C TYR A 211 -9.35 8.92 -14.17
N PHE A 212 -10.24 9.03 -13.20
CA PHE A 212 -11.52 9.73 -13.33
C PHE A 212 -11.44 11.06 -12.60
N GLN A 213 -11.76 12.17 -13.26
CA GLN A 213 -11.78 13.49 -12.65
C GLN A 213 -13.17 14.11 -12.82
N SER A 214 -13.72 14.63 -11.73
CA SER A 214 -14.98 15.37 -11.72
C SER A 214 -14.94 16.46 -10.65
N GLU A 215 -16.02 17.23 -10.52
CA GLU A 215 -16.19 18.17 -9.41
C GLU A 215 -16.21 17.50 -8.02
N LYS A 216 -16.46 16.18 -7.96
CA LYS A 216 -16.45 15.41 -6.70
C LYS A 216 -15.06 15.00 -6.25
N GLY A 217 -14.05 15.13 -7.11
CA GLY A 217 -12.67 14.77 -6.82
C GLY A 217 -12.02 13.94 -7.94
N THR A 218 -10.99 13.18 -7.57
CA THR A 218 -10.29 12.26 -8.48
C THR A 218 -10.43 10.84 -7.98
N LYS A 219 -10.57 9.89 -8.91
CA LYS A 219 -10.44 8.46 -8.64
C LYS A 219 -9.42 7.82 -9.57
N ILE A 220 -8.85 6.70 -9.13
CA ILE A 220 -7.89 5.89 -9.89
C ILE A 220 -8.36 4.43 -9.93
N MET A 221 -8.14 3.76 -11.06
CA MET A 221 -8.27 2.31 -11.16
C MET A 221 -7.20 1.71 -12.07
N LYS A 222 -6.98 0.41 -11.93
CA LYS A 222 -6.14 -0.35 -12.86
C LYS A 222 -6.75 -0.34 -14.27
N PRO A 223 -5.94 -0.54 -15.33
CA PRO A 223 -6.47 -0.69 -16.66
C PRO A 223 -7.31 -1.97 -16.74
N GLU A 224 -8.63 -1.82 -16.75
CA GLU A 224 -9.58 -2.92 -16.83
C GLU A 224 -10.06 -3.09 -18.29
N PRO A 225 -9.79 -4.22 -18.96
CA PRO A 225 -10.18 -4.44 -20.36
C PRO A 225 -11.69 -4.33 -20.59
N ASP A 226 -12.47 -4.79 -19.60
CA ASP A 226 -13.93 -4.71 -19.66
C ASP A 226 -14.42 -3.26 -19.64
N PHE A 227 -13.75 -2.36 -18.91
CA PHE A 227 -14.10 -0.94 -18.94
C PHE A 227 -13.95 -0.38 -20.35
N PHE A 228 -12.79 -0.57 -20.99
CA PHE A 228 -12.54 -0.11 -22.37
C PHE A 228 -13.54 -0.68 -23.38
N LYS A 229 -13.92 -1.94 -23.23
CA LYS A 229 -14.93 -2.58 -24.07
C LYS A 229 -16.31 -1.97 -23.89
N LEU A 230 -16.69 -1.63 -22.66
CA LEU A 230 -17.98 -0.98 -22.38
C LEU A 230 -17.99 0.48 -22.85
N THR A 231 -16.86 1.17 -22.86
CA THR A 231 -16.80 2.59 -23.23
C THR A 231 -16.36 2.85 -24.67
N ASN A 232 -15.88 1.83 -25.39
CA ASN A 232 -15.22 1.97 -26.70
C ASN A 232 -14.06 3.01 -26.68
N LEU A 233 -13.28 3.02 -25.59
CA LEU A 233 -12.14 3.93 -25.40
C LEU A 233 -10.79 3.29 -25.75
#